data_AF-F4NRY8-F1
#
_entry.id   AF-F4NRY8-F1
#
_cell.length_a   1.000
_cell.length_b   1.000
_cell.length_c   1.000
_cell.angle_alpha   90.00
_cell.angle_beta   90.00
_cell.angle_gamma   90.00
#
_symmetry.space_group_name_H-M   'P 1'
#
loop_
_entity.id
_entity.type
_entity.pdbx_description
1 polymer ?
#
loop_
_entity_poly.entity_id
_entity_poly.type
_entity_poly.pdbx_seq_one_letter_code
_entity_poly.pdbx_strand_id
1 'polypeptide(L)'
;KCIVAVIGTTGVGKSKLAVQIAKAIGGQIVNADSMQVYKGLDIATNKPTSNELALVPHHLFSFVDPLHEYSMSQFSRDAQAAIDTIHAQKHIPVIVGGTNYYIQSLLWEDVTIPSAPTAGLGGQGPLEENIHPSIDQTSEFYCGLDMAHRWHPKNYRKIRRSLEIYLVTGKLHSLIVYYCKTNLRYPTVFIWLNSQRSILNNRLNDRVDEMISNGLFSELQEMRNKVLAGQVIEFEEYFKTLESKDSSKHAALDRMKLLGIEAMKTATRQYARQQTTWIRNKLAPACLAEHIDGHAAFYLIDATVLDDWETRIQSQAIQLVESFVKDGKTVDPQSISDAAKELLPNLADIKKEKDRHRWGKRRCDVCIDITTKLPKVVHGEHEWQIHINSRKHRKRV
;
A
#
# COMPACT_ATOMS: atom_id res chain seq x y z
N LYS A 1 17.70 3.54 -18.50
CA LYS A 1 16.71 2.45 -18.36
C LYS A 1 15.58 2.98 -17.48
N CYS A 2 14.41 3.25 -18.05
CA CYS A 2 13.29 3.86 -17.32
C CYS A 2 12.31 2.80 -16.80
N ILE A 3 11.44 3.22 -15.89
CA ILE A 3 10.32 2.44 -15.36
C ILE A 3 9.05 3.28 -15.41
N VAL A 4 7.92 2.63 -15.62
CA VAL A 4 6.59 3.24 -15.45
C VAL A 4 5.90 2.59 -14.26
N ALA A 5 5.31 3.37 -13.37
CA ALA A 5 4.57 2.92 -12.21
C ALA A 5 3.13 3.45 -12.26
N VAL A 6 2.16 2.56 -12.39
CA VAL A 6 0.73 2.90 -12.37
C VAL A 6 0.18 2.62 -10.97
N ILE A 7 -0.13 3.70 -10.26
CA ILE A 7 -0.57 3.68 -8.86
C ILE A 7 -2.00 4.20 -8.70
N GLY A 8 -2.65 3.86 -7.59
CA GLY A 8 -4.00 4.32 -7.28
C GLY A 8 -4.79 3.32 -6.43
N THR A 9 -6.04 3.64 -6.14
CA THR A 9 -6.91 2.79 -5.33
C THR A 9 -7.40 1.56 -6.11
N THR A 10 -7.90 0.54 -5.42
CA THR A 10 -8.70 -0.50 -6.09
C THR A 10 -9.94 0.11 -6.78
N GLY A 11 -10.38 -0.46 -7.90
CA GLY A 11 -11.60 -0.01 -8.63
C GLY A 11 -11.45 1.17 -9.59
N VAL A 12 -10.27 1.77 -9.77
CA VAL A 12 -10.06 2.91 -10.71
C VAL A 12 -9.53 2.52 -12.10
N GLY A 13 -9.44 1.22 -12.41
CA GLY A 13 -9.00 0.75 -13.72
C GLY A 13 -7.47 0.68 -13.93
N LYS A 14 -6.67 0.58 -12.85
CA LYS A 14 -5.19 0.53 -12.93
C LYS A 14 -4.67 -0.55 -13.86
N SER A 15 -5.18 -1.78 -13.75
CA SER A 15 -4.72 -2.90 -14.58
C SER A 15 -5.02 -2.63 -16.06
N LYS A 16 -6.23 -2.14 -16.38
CA LYS A 16 -6.62 -1.74 -17.74
C LYS A 16 -5.66 -0.68 -18.30
N LEU A 17 -5.37 0.37 -17.54
CA LEU A 17 -4.44 1.40 -17.98
C LEU A 17 -3.01 0.88 -18.15
N ALA A 18 -2.53 0.04 -17.23
CA ALA A 18 -1.19 -0.53 -17.28
C ALA A 18 -0.98 -1.38 -18.54
N VAL A 19 -1.98 -2.20 -18.92
CA VAL A 19 -1.94 -2.98 -20.17
C VAL A 19 -1.91 -2.07 -21.39
N GLN A 20 -2.72 -1.01 -21.41
CA GLN A 20 -2.75 -0.05 -22.52
C GLN A 20 -1.41 0.70 -22.68
N ILE A 21 -0.82 1.14 -21.57
CA ILE A 21 0.50 1.79 -21.56
C ILE A 21 1.57 0.80 -22.02
N ALA A 22 1.61 -0.41 -21.44
CA ALA A 22 2.59 -1.44 -21.80
C ALA A 22 2.52 -1.77 -23.30
N LYS A 23 1.31 -1.90 -23.86
CA LYS A 23 1.14 -2.13 -25.30
C LYS A 23 1.67 -0.97 -26.15
N ALA A 24 1.44 0.28 -25.73
CA ALA A 24 1.88 1.46 -26.48
C ALA A 24 3.41 1.63 -26.50
N ILE A 25 4.08 1.35 -25.39
CA ILE A 25 5.52 1.61 -25.23
C ILE A 25 6.40 0.37 -25.44
N GLY A 26 5.83 -0.78 -25.82
CA GLY A 26 6.57 -2.05 -25.87
C GLY A 26 7.06 -2.48 -24.48
N GLY A 27 6.21 -2.33 -23.47
CA GLY A 27 6.50 -2.65 -22.08
C GLY A 27 5.99 -4.03 -21.65
N GLN A 28 6.39 -4.43 -20.44
CA GLN A 28 5.93 -5.66 -19.78
C GLN A 28 5.47 -5.34 -18.36
N ILE A 29 4.45 -6.02 -17.87
CA ILE A 29 3.82 -5.70 -16.59
C ILE A 29 4.52 -6.44 -15.44
N VAL A 30 4.80 -5.73 -14.36
CA VAL A 30 5.28 -6.29 -13.08
C VAL A 30 4.23 -6.03 -12.00
N ASN A 31 3.67 -7.10 -11.44
CA ASN A 31 2.71 -6.99 -10.34
C ASN A 31 3.37 -6.43 -9.06
N ALA A 32 2.68 -5.52 -8.38
CA ALA A 32 3.04 -5.00 -7.06
C ALA A 32 1.84 -4.97 -6.08
N ASP A 33 1.01 -6.01 -6.13
CA ASP A 33 -0.10 -6.28 -5.23
C ASP A 33 0.19 -7.56 -4.42
N SER A 34 0.20 -7.43 -3.10
CA SER A 34 0.61 -8.50 -2.19
C SER A 34 -0.30 -9.72 -2.22
N MET A 35 -1.54 -9.60 -2.69
CA MET A 35 -2.49 -10.73 -2.73
C MET A 35 -2.51 -11.43 -4.09
N GLN A 36 -2.17 -10.74 -5.18
CA GLN A 36 -2.23 -11.29 -6.54
C GLN A 36 -1.05 -12.22 -6.88
N VAL A 37 -0.03 -12.27 -6.02
CA VAL A 37 1.11 -13.19 -6.14
C VAL A 37 0.74 -14.64 -5.84
N TYR A 38 -0.33 -14.88 -5.05
CA TYR A 38 -0.75 -16.20 -4.62
C TYR A 38 -1.53 -16.95 -5.70
N LYS A 39 -1.39 -18.28 -5.78
CA LYS A 39 -2.18 -19.15 -6.66
C LYS A 39 -3.63 -19.27 -6.16
N GLY A 40 -4.59 -19.30 -7.09
CA GLY A 40 -6.03 -19.27 -6.75
C GLY A 40 -6.45 -17.90 -6.20
N LEU A 41 -7.69 -17.79 -5.70
CA LEU A 41 -8.28 -16.50 -5.29
C LEU A 41 -8.32 -15.46 -6.44
N ASP A 42 -8.52 -15.92 -7.67
CA ASP A 42 -8.50 -15.06 -8.87
C ASP A 42 -9.66 -14.05 -8.85
N ILE A 43 -10.85 -14.46 -8.40
CA ILE A 43 -12.02 -13.60 -8.27
C ILE A 43 -11.83 -12.66 -7.07
N ALA A 44 -11.51 -13.20 -5.89
CA ALA A 44 -11.35 -12.46 -4.64
C ALA A 44 -10.25 -11.39 -4.72
N THR A 45 -9.15 -11.68 -5.41
CA THR A 45 -8.03 -10.74 -5.58
C THR A 45 -8.09 -9.96 -6.89
N ASN A 46 -9.14 -10.18 -7.70
CA ASN A 46 -9.40 -9.50 -8.97
C ASN A 46 -8.17 -9.52 -9.88
N LYS A 47 -7.68 -10.71 -10.15
CA LYS A 47 -6.55 -10.89 -11.06
C LYS A 47 -6.98 -10.62 -12.51
N PRO A 48 -6.01 -10.23 -13.37
CA PRO A 48 -6.27 -10.12 -14.79
C PRO A 48 -6.79 -11.45 -15.35
N THR A 49 -7.75 -11.37 -16.24
CA THR A 49 -8.28 -12.55 -16.95
C THR A 49 -7.25 -13.11 -17.94
N SER A 50 -7.40 -14.37 -18.37
CA SER A 50 -6.51 -14.97 -19.39
C SER A 50 -6.45 -14.14 -20.68
N ASN A 51 -7.54 -13.48 -21.06
CA ASN A 51 -7.57 -12.59 -22.22
C ASN A 51 -6.69 -11.35 -22.01
N GLU A 52 -6.69 -10.77 -20.81
CA GLU A 52 -5.82 -9.64 -20.48
C GLU A 52 -4.35 -10.05 -20.36
N LEU A 53 -4.08 -11.23 -19.79
CA LEU A 53 -2.74 -11.81 -19.71
C LEU A 53 -2.14 -12.10 -21.09
N ALA A 54 -2.97 -12.39 -22.10
CA ALA A 54 -2.51 -12.62 -23.46
C ALA A 54 -2.12 -11.34 -24.21
N LEU A 55 -2.53 -10.15 -23.74
CA LEU A 55 -2.25 -8.88 -24.44
C LEU A 55 -0.81 -8.40 -24.26
N VAL A 56 -0.23 -8.60 -23.08
CA VAL A 56 1.14 -8.20 -22.74
C VAL A 56 1.75 -9.19 -21.74
N PRO A 57 3.08 -9.42 -21.73
CA PRO A 57 3.71 -10.27 -20.71
C PRO A 57 3.51 -9.70 -19.30
N HIS A 58 3.13 -10.58 -18.37
CA HIS A 58 2.92 -10.26 -16.96
C HIS A 58 3.87 -11.06 -16.06
N HIS A 59 4.47 -10.40 -15.09
CA HIS A 59 5.39 -10.98 -14.11
C HIS A 59 4.80 -10.88 -12.70
N LEU A 60 5.17 -11.83 -11.83
CA LEU A 60 4.77 -11.91 -10.42
C LEU A 60 3.27 -12.08 -10.15
N PHE A 61 2.55 -12.81 -11.01
CA PHE A 61 1.17 -13.24 -10.76
C PHE A 61 1.12 -14.74 -10.45
N SER A 62 0.26 -15.14 -9.51
CA SER A 62 -0.12 -16.54 -9.28
C SER A 62 1.03 -17.55 -9.22
N PHE A 63 2.14 -17.22 -8.55
CA PHE A 63 3.32 -18.08 -8.49
C PHE A 63 3.61 -18.58 -7.06
N VAL A 64 3.11 -17.89 -6.04
CA VAL A 64 3.27 -18.28 -4.63
C VAL A 64 2.14 -19.25 -4.23
N ASP A 65 2.49 -20.31 -3.52
CA ASP A 65 1.50 -21.20 -2.93
C ASP A 65 0.82 -20.53 -1.71
N PRO A 66 -0.52 -20.53 -1.58
CA PRO A 66 -1.24 -19.95 -0.44
C PRO A 66 -0.77 -20.42 0.95
N LEU A 67 -0.14 -21.60 1.05
CA LEU A 67 0.40 -22.13 2.30
C LEU A 67 1.75 -21.53 2.71
N HIS A 68 2.39 -20.78 1.80
CA HIS A 68 3.71 -20.18 2.03
C HIS A 68 3.58 -18.69 2.27
N GLU A 69 4.28 -18.15 3.26
CA GLU A 69 4.31 -16.71 3.48
C GLU A 69 5.20 -16.01 2.43
N TYR A 70 4.66 -14.95 1.82
CA TYR A 70 5.41 -14.09 0.92
C TYR A 70 5.79 -12.77 1.57
N SER A 71 7.09 -12.59 1.81
CA SER A 71 7.65 -11.42 2.45
C SER A 71 7.97 -10.32 1.45
N MET A 72 8.02 -9.09 1.96
CA MET A 72 8.44 -7.92 1.21
C MET A 72 9.88 -8.07 0.64
N SER A 73 10.78 -8.73 1.37
CA SER A 73 12.16 -8.94 0.91
C SER A 73 12.24 -9.88 -0.30
N GLN A 74 11.39 -10.91 -0.34
CA GLN A 74 11.25 -11.78 -1.51
C GLN A 74 10.68 -10.99 -2.68
N PHE A 75 9.62 -10.20 -2.44
CA PHE A 75 9.07 -9.29 -3.45
C PHE A 75 10.13 -8.39 -4.09
N SER A 76 10.94 -7.69 -3.29
CA SER A 76 11.97 -6.81 -3.85
C SER A 76 12.99 -7.57 -4.70
N ARG A 77 13.41 -8.77 -4.30
CA ARG A 77 14.35 -9.57 -5.10
C ARG A 77 13.72 -10.05 -6.40
N ASP A 78 12.53 -10.61 -6.34
CA ASP A 78 11.86 -11.20 -7.50
C ASP A 78 11.43 -10.12 -8.50
N ALA A 79 10.95 -8.98 -8.01
CA ALA A 79 10.61 -7.82 -8.84
C ALA A 79 11.85 -7.18 -9.47
N GLN A 80 12.96 -7.10 -8.73
CA GLN A 80 14.24 -6.62 -9.26
C GLN A 80 14.75 -7.52 -10.40
N ALA A 81 14.71 -8.84 -10.21
CA ALA A 81 15.09 -9.80 -11.24
C ALA A 81 14.20 -9.71 -12.49
N ALA A 82 12.89 -9.50 -12.31
CA ALA A 82 11.95 -9.27 -13.41
C ALA A 82 12.29 -7.97 -14.18
N ILE A 83 12.53 -6.87 -13.46
CA ILE A 83 12.94 -5.58 -14.04
C ILE A 83 14.23 -5.74 -14.85
N ASP A 84 15.24 -6.40 -14.29
CA ASP A 84 16.53 -6.61 -14.95
C ASP A 84 16.39 -7.43 -16.23
N THR A 85 15.54 -8.46 -16.20
CA THR A 85 15.20 -9.28 -17.39
C THR A 85 14.52 -8.46 -18.47
N ILE A 86 13.50 -7.67 -18.10
CA ILE A 86 12.75 -6.83 -19.03
C ILE A 86 13.68 -5.79 -19.67
N HIS A 87 14.53 -5.13 -18.88
CA HIS A 87 15.51 -4.18 -19.38
C HIS A 87 16.58 -4.84 -20.26
N ALA A 88 17.01 -6.07 -19.95
CA ALA A 88 17.96 -6.82 -20.79
C ALA A 88 17.35 -7.14 -22.17
N GLN A 89 16.03 -7.37 -22.22
CA GLN A 89 15.26 -7.54 -23.46
C GLN A 89 14.94 -6.22 -24.16
N LYS A 90 15.45 -5.07 -23.69
CA LYS A 90 15.16 -3.72 -24.22
C LYS A 90 13.68 -3.31 -24.15
N HIS A 91 12.91 -3.92 -23.27
CA HIS A 91 11.52 -3.54 -22.98
C HIS A 91 11.46 -2.63 -21.75
N ILE A 92 10.31 -1.98 -21.53
CA ILE A 92 10.09 -1.07 -20.39
C ILE A 92 9.22 -1.76 -19.32
N PRO A 93 9.70 -1.89 -18.07
CA PRO A 93 8.88 -2.41 -16.98
C PRO A 93 7.76 -1.44 -16.63
N VAL A 94 6.54 -1.95 -16.58
CA VAL A 94 5.33 -1.25 -16.13
C VAL A 94 4.87 -1.89 -14.82
N ILE A 95 5.21 -1.25 -13.70
CA ILE A 95 4.82 -1.71 -12.37
C ILE A 95 3.37 -1.31 -12.12
N VAL A 96 2.53 -2.26 -11.72
CA VAL A 96 1.11 -2.01 -11.39
C VAL A 96 0.75 -2.68 -10.07
N GLY A 97 0.12 -1.95 -9.16
CA GLY A 97 -0.27 -2.55 -7.88
C GLY A 97 -1.04 -1.62 -6.95
N GLY A 98 -1.74 -2.21 -6.00
CA GLY A 98 -2.39 -1.49 -4.89
C GLY A 98 -1.52 -1.38 -3.65
N THR A 99 -0.44 -2.17 -3.54
CA THR A 99 0.45 -2.18 -2.38
C THR A 99 1.52 -1.10 -2.55
N ASN A 100 1.15 0.15 -2.31
CA ASN A 100 2.05 1.30 -2.49
C ASN A 100 3.38 1.18 -1.72
N TYR A 101 3.38 0.46 -0.60
CA TYR A 101 4.60 0.17 0.15
C TYR A 101 5.59 -0.70 -0.64
N TYR A 102 5.12 -1.69 -1.41
CA TYR A 102 5.95 -2.52 -2.29
C TYR A 102 6.59 -1.68 -3.39
N ILE A 103 5.79 -0.84 -4.04
CA ILE A 103 6.26 0.09 -5.07
C ILE A 103 7.33 1.04 -4.51
N GLN A 104 7.09 1.62 -3.33
CA GLN A 104 8.05 2.49 -2.67
C GLN A 104 9.37 1.76 -2.38
N SER A 105 9.29 0.54 -1.85
CA SER A 105 10.50 -0.20 -1.52
C SER A 105 11.29 -0.74 -2.70
N LEU A 106 10.62 -0.94 -3.84
CA LEU A 106 11.23 -1.42 -5.07
C LEU A 106 11.95 -0.28 -5.81
N LEU A 107 11.35 0.91 -5.82
CA LEU A 107 11.85 2.04 -6.61
C LEU A 107 12.86 2.91 -5.87
N TRP A 108 12.78 2.98 -4.54
CA TRP A 108 13.75 3.72 -3.74
C TRP A 108 14.86 2.79 -3.25
N GLU A 109 16.07 3.33 -3.11
CA GLU A 109 17.16 2.69 -2.38
C GLU A 109 16.88 2.76 -0.87
N ASP A 110 15.85 2.05 -0.41
CA ASP A 110 15.51 2.02 1.01
C ASP A 110 16.24 0.87 1.73
N VAL A 111 17.18 1.24 2.60
CA VAL A 111 17.98 0.31 3.43
C VAL A 111 17.21 -0.16 4.68
N THR A 112 15.95 0.26 4.88
CA THR A 112 15.11 -0.28 5.97
C THR A 112 14.84 -1.79 5.85
N ILE A 113 15.25 -2.41 4.74
CA ILE A 113 15.45 -3.84 4.64
C ILE A 113 16.96 -4.12 4.62
N PRO A 114 17.61 -4.32 5.79
CA PRO A 114 18.86 -5.05 5.79
C PRO A 114 18.62 -6.37 5.06
N SER A 115 19.50 -6.73 4.13
CA SER A 115 19.55 -8.01 3.42
C SER A 115 19.86 -9.19 4.36
N ALA A 116 19.46 -9.11 5.63
CA ALA A 116 19.55 -10.19 6.57
C ALA A 116 18.49 -11.23 6.20
N PRO A 117 18.85 -12.52 6.12
CA PRO A 117 17.87 -13.57 5.93
C PRO A 117 16.88 -13.51 7.10
N THR A 118 15.60 -13.32 6.79
CA THR A 118 14.51 -13.85 7.63
C THR A 118 14.40 -15.37 7.51
N ALA A 119 15.41 -16.03 6.94
CA ALA A 119 15.59 -17.48 7.03
C ALA A 119 16.12 -17.81 8.45
N GLY A 120 15.20 -17.98 9.40
CA GLY A 120 15.53 -18.38 10.77
C GLY A 120 14.44 -18.14 11.82
N LEU A 121 13.44 -17.30 11.54
CA LEU A 121 12.25 -17.13 12.39
C LEU A 121 10.97 -17.28 11.57
N GLY A 122 10.93 -18.33 10.75
CA GLY A 122 9.69 -19.00 10.42
C GLY A 122 9.21 -19.69 11.70
N GLY A 123 8.41 -18.97 12.49
CA GLY A 123 7.86 -19.46 13.73
C GLY A 123 6.47 -18.88 13.92
N GLN A 124 5.48 -19.51 13.29
CA GLN A 124 4.21 -19.62 13.97
C GLN A 124 4.46 -20.42 15.24
N GLY A 125 4.31 -19.74 16.36
CA GLY A 125 4.32 -20.30 17.70
C GLY A 125 3.97 -19.15 18.64
N PRO A 126 3.25 -19.39 19.74
CA PRO A 126 3.12 -18.41 20.79
C PRO A 126 4.53 -18.17 21.33
N LEU A 127 5.23 -17.17 20.80
CA LEU A 127 6.30 -16.52 21.52
C LEU A 127 5.61 -15.95 22.74
N GLU A 128 5.76 -16.70 23.82
CA GLU A 128 5.20 -16.57 25.15
C GLU A 128 4.77 -15.13 25.47
N GLU A 129 3.59 -15.03 26.08
CA GLU A 129 2.98 -13.85 26.71
C GLU A 129 3.89 -13.08 27.69
N ASN A 130 5.18 -13.41 27.79
CA ASN A 130 6.10 -12.94 28.82
C ASN A 130 7.28 -12.10 28.32
N ILE A 131 7.34 -11.75 27.03
CA ILE A 131 8.23 -10.66 26.58
C ILE A 131 7.38 -9.41 26.34
N HIS A 132 6.74 -8.94 27.42
CA HIS A 132 6.59 -7.51 27.66
C HIS A 132 7.92 -7.03 28.24
N PRO A 133 8.92 -6.61 27.43
CA PRO A 133 9.95 -5.78 28.01
C PRO A 133 9.21 -4.55 28.52
N SER A 134 9.52 -4.10 29.73
CA SER A 134 9.16 -2.76 30.16
C SER A 134 9.63 -1.78 29.08
N ILE A 135 8.71 -1.36 28.22
CA ILE A 135 8.98 -0.63 26.96
C ILE A 135 9.66 0.73 27.21
N ASP A 136 9.74 1.17 28.47
CA ASP A 136 10.04 2.55 28.84
C ASP A 136 11.50 2.98 28.78
N GLN A 137 12.49 2.07 28.66
CA GLN A 137 13.91 2.51 28.65
C GLN A 137 14.79 1.82 27.60
N THR A 138 14.69 0.50 27.45
CA THR A 138 15.55 -0.25 26.51
C THR A 138 15.18 0.00 25.05
N SER A 139 13.88 0.15 24.74
CA SER A 139 13.47 0.45 23.37
C SER A 139 13.85 1.86 22.90
N GLU A 140 13.96 2.81 23.83
CA GLU A 140 14.37 4.19 23.55
C GLU A 140 15.85 4.24 23.13
N PHE A 141 16.69 3.49 23.85
CA PHE A 141 18.11 3.36 23.57
C PHE A 141 18.38 2.69 22.22
N TYR A 142 17.74 1.55 21.95
CA TYR A 142 18.03 0.73 20.77
C TYR A 142 17.38 1.24 19.46
N CYS A 143 16.26 1.95 19.54
CA CYS A 143 15.70 2.62 18.35
C CYS A 143 16.51 3.89 18.01
N GLY A 144 17.22 4.45 18.99
CA GLY A 144 17.75 5.81 18.98
C GLY A 144 16.67 6.80 19.42
N LEU A 145 17.05 7.76 20.26
CA LEU A 145 16.14 8.76 20.87
C LEU A 145 15.18 9.36 19.83
N ASP A 146 15.66 9.71 18.63
CA ASP A 146 14.85 10.32 17.59
C ASP A 146 13.78 9.39 16.99
N MET A 147 14.09 8.10 16.74
CA MET A 147 13.09 7.12 16.26
C MET A 147 12.13 6.70 17.36
N ALA A 148 12.62 6.57 18.59
CA ALA A 148 11.76 6.36 19.72
C ALA A 148 10.80 7.53 19.88
N HIS A 149 11.25 8.77 19.65
CA HIS A 149 10.39 9.97 19.56
C HIS A 149 9.49 9.99 18.30
N ARG A 150 9.81 9.25 17.24
CA ARG A 150 8.99 9.16 16.04
C ARG A 150 7.83 8.17 16.17
N TRP A 151 8.04 7.05 16.86
CA TRP A 151 7.03 6.00 16.98
C TRP A 151 6.15 6.18 18.23
N HIS A 152 4.84 6.05 18.04
CA HIS A 152 3.92 5.89 19.17
C HIS A 152 4.17 4.54 19.88
N PRO A 153 4.17 4.46 21.22
CA PRO A 153 4.45 3.22 21.97
C PRO A 153 3.58 2.01 21.59
N LYS A 154 2.35 2.26 21.14
CA LYS A 154 1.42 1.21 20.64
C LYS A 154 1.82 0.57 19.31
N ASN A 155 2.79 1.12 18.59
CA ASN A 155 3.24 0.57 17.30
C ASN A 155 4.29 -0.52 17.50
N TYR A 156 3.96 -1.56 18.27
CA TYR A 156 4.87 -2.63 18.67
C TYR A 156 5.61 -3.26 17.48
N ARG A 157 4.95 -3.46 16.34
CA ARG A 157 5.58 -4.00 15.12
C ARG A 157 6.73 -3.14 14.62
N LYS A 158 6.59 -1.82 14.63
CA LYS A 158 7.62 -0.88 14.14
C LYS A 158 8.76 -0.72 15.13
N ILE A 159 8.45 -0.74 16.42
CA ILE A 159 9.44 -0.73 17.50
C ILE A 159 10.26 -2.02 17.40
N ARG A 160 9.61 -3.19 17.37
CA ARG A 160 10.27 -4.49 17.20
C ARG A 160 11.16 -4.52 15.97
N ARG A 161 10.69 -4.05 14.81
CA ARG A 161 11.51 -3.98 13.60
C ARG A 161 12.73 -3.07 13.77
N SER A 162 12.59 -1.93 14.44
CA SER A 162 13.71 -1.02 14.71
C SER A 162 14.75 -1.68 15.62
N LEU A 163 14.30 -2.47 16.61
CA LEU A 163 15.16 -3.27 17.47
C LEU A 163 15.86 -4.39 16.70
N GLU A 164 15.14 -5.13 15.87
CA GLU A 164 15.72 -6.17 15.00
C GLU A 164 16.82 -5.59 14.10
N ILE A 165 16.59 -4.42 13.49
CA ILE A 165 17.60 -3.74 12.68
C ILE A 165 18.84 -3.39 13.52
N TYR A 166 18.67 -2.85 14.72
CA TYR A 166 19.79 -2.53 15.60
C TYR A 166 20.58 -3.78 16.01
N LEU A 167 19.89 -4.85 16.41
CA LEU A 167 20.52 -6.11 16.84
C LEU A 167 21.31 -6.77 15.71
N VAL A 168 20.82 -6.68 14.47
CA VAL A 168 21.49 -7.28 13.30
C VAL A 168 22.63 -6.40 12.78
N THR A 169 22.44 -5.08 12.72
CA THR A 169 23.38 -4.17 12.05
C THR A 169 24.36 -3.48 13.00
N GLY A 170 24.09 -3.50 14.32
CA GLY A 170 24.81 -2.73 15.33
C GLY A 170 24.63 -1.22 15.23
N LYS A 171 23.81 -0.73 14.29
CA LYS A 171 23.59 0.69 14.02
C LYS A 171 22.18 1.11 14.42
N LEU A 172 22.05 2.31 14.98
CA LEU A 172 20.74 2.88 15.30
C LEU A 172 19.91 3.06 14.02
N HIS A 173 18.66 2.61 14.07
CA HIS A 173 17.73 2.74 12.93
C HIS A 173 17.53 4.21 12.53
N SER A 174 17.55 5.15 13.48
CA SER A 174 17.51 6.59 13.21
C SER A 174 18.65 7.07 12.32
N LEU A 175 19.88 6.63 12.60
CA LEU A 175 21.07 7.00 11.83
C LEU A 175 21.04 6.40 10.44
N ILE A 176 20.60 5.14 10.30
CA ILE A 176 20.44 4.51 8.99
C ILE A 176 19.49 5.33 8.13
N VAL A 177 18.32 5.71 8.68
CA VAL A 177 17.32 6.50 7.95
C VAL A 177 17.81 7.93 7.65
N TYR A 178 18.62 8.52 8.53
CA TYR A 178 19.18 9.86 8.32
C TYR A 178 20.24 9.90 7.20
N TYR A 179 21.15 8.92 7.17
CA TYR A 179 22.22 8.88 6.17
C TYR A 179 21.79 8.27 4.84
N CYS A 180 20.69 7.52 4.79
CA CYS A 180 20.17 6.98 3.55
C CYS A 180 19.48 8.09 2.76
N LYS A 181 20.10 8.48 1.65
CA LYS A 181 19.42 9.28 0.62
C LYS A 181 18.34 8.40 0.00
N THR A 182 17.11 8.90 -0.02
CA THR A 182 15.98 8.24 -0.69
C THR A 182 16.05 8.52 -2.18
N ASN A 183 17.12 8.10 -2.85
CA ASN A 183 17.22 8.25 -4.29
C ASN A 183 16.39 7.17 -4.99
N LEU A 184 15.84 7.52 -6.16
CA LEU A 184 15.25 6.53 -7.05
C LEU A 184 16.33 5.69 -7.72
N ARG A 185 16.11 4.37 -7.78
CA ARG A 185 16.97 3.40 -8.49
C ARG A 185 16.94 3.60 -10.01
N TYR A 186 15.80 4.09 -10.53
CA TYR A 186 15.54 4.26 -11.95
C TYR A 186 14.81 5.56 -12.22
N PRO A 187 15.08 6.23 -13.36
CA PRO A 187 14.21 7.27 -13.89
C PRO A 187 12.79 6.71 -14.05
N THR A 188 11.83 7.27 -13.32
CA THR A 188 10.50 6.66 -13.18
C THR A 188 9.38 7.63 -13.51
N VAL A 189 8.40 7.17 -14.29
CA VAL A 189 7.11 7.87 -14.49
C VAL A 189 6.07 7.25 -13.59
N PHE A 190 5.50 8.04 -12.69
CA PHE A 190 4.37 7.66 -11.85
C PHE A 190 3.08 8.22 -12.44
N ILE A 191 2.13 7.33 -12.73
CA ILE A 191 0.77 7.69 -13.11
C ILE A 191 -0.15 7.32 -11.96
N TRP A 192 -0.65 8.33 -11.25
CA TRP A 192 -1.64 8.15 -10.20
C TRP A 192 -3.06 8.31 -10.75
N LEU A 193 -3.78 7.19 -10.85
CA LEU A 193 -5.20 7.18 -11.11
C LEU A 193 -5.97 7.47 -9.81
N ASN A 194 -6.75 8.54 -9.81
CA ASN A 194 -7.60 8.92 -8.69
C ASN A 194 -9.06 9.06 -9.13
N SER A 195 -9.99 8.93 -8.20
CA SER A 195 -11.43 9.09 -8.45
C SER A 195 -12.10 9.73 -7.24
N GLN A 196 -13.14 10.53 -7.46
CA GLN A 196 -13.93 11.09 -6.37
C GLN A 196 -14.52 9.98 -5.49
N ARG A 197 -14.47 10.21 -4.17
CA ARG A 197 -14.81 9.19 -3.16
C ARG A 197 -16.24 8.69 -3.26
N SER A 198 -17.21 9.52 -3.60
CA SER A 198 -18.62 9.13 -3.74
C SER A 198 -18.80 8.10 -4.85
N ILE A 199 -18.31 8.44 -6.05
CA ILE A 199 -18.40 7.61 -7.26
C ILE A 199 -17.56 6.33 -7.09
N LEU A 200 -16.36 6.44 -6.53
CA LEU A 200 -15.51 5.29 -6.25
C LEU A 200 -16.19 4.28 -5.31
N ASN A 201 -16.87 4.75 -4.24
CA ASN A 201 -17.54 3.83 -3.32
C ASN A 201 -18.66 3.03 -4.00
N ASN A 202 -19.40 3.64 -4.93
CA ASN A 202 -20.44 2.95 -5.68
C ASN A 202 -19.82 1.86 -6.56
N ARG A 203 -18.78 2.18 -7.32
CA ARG A 203 -18.05 1.20 -8.14
C ARG A 203 -17.48 0.05 -7.32
N LEU A 204 -16.97 0.33 -6.12
CA LEU A 204 -16.46 -0.72 -5.23
C LEU A 204 -17.56 -1.64 -4.73
N ASN A 205 -18.77 -1.12 -4.51
CA ASN A 205 -19.91 -1.95 -4.14
C ASN A 205 -20.36 -2.82 -5.32
N ASP A 206 -20.55 -2.21 -6.49
CA ASP A 206 -20.98 -2.92 -7.72
C ASP A 206 -19.98 -4.02 -8.08
N ARG A 207 -18.69 -3.74 -7.92
CA ARG A 207 -17.61 -4.70 -8.11
C ARG A 207 -17.70 -5.89 -7.15
N VAL A 208 -18.04 -5.67 -5.88
CA VAL A 208 -18.25 -6.78 -4.92
C VAL A 208 -19.45 -7.62 -5.34
N ASP A 209 -20.51 -6.97 -5.85
CA ASP A 209 -21.69 -7.67 -6.38
C ASP A 209 -21.33 -8.51 -7.61
N GLU A 210 -20.48 -7.99 -8.51
CA GLU A 210 -19.96 -8.71 -9.67
C GLU A 210 -19.05 -9.90 -9.27
N MET A 211 -18.20 -9.72 -8.26
CA MET A 211 -17.39 -10.82 -7.72
C MET A 211 -18.28 -11.96 -7.20
N ILE A 212 -19.39 -11.61 -6.54
CA ILE A 212 -20.37 -12.59 -6.05
C ILE A 212 -21.02 -13.33 -7.22
N SER A 213 -21.46 -12.63 -8.27
CA SER A 213 -22.05 -13.28 -9.45
C SER A 213 -21.05 -14.18 -10.18
N ASN A 214 -19.76 -13.83 -10.14
CA ASN A 214 -18.69 -14.61 -10.78
C ASN A 214 -18.24 -15.84 -9.96
N GLY A 215 -18.81 -16.07 -8.78
CA GLY A 215 -18.51 -17.28 -7.98
C GLY A 215 -17.52 -17.06 -6.83
N LEU A 216 -17.46 -15.86 -6.24
CA LEU A 216 -16.61 -15.58 -5.07
C LEU A 216 -16.82 -16.59 -3.93
N PHE A 217 -18.07 -16.99 -3.64
CA PHE A 217 -18.35 -17.90 -2.54
C PHE A 217 -17.77 -19.30 -2.76
N SER A 218 -17.81 -19.82 -3.99
CA SER A 218 -17.18 -21.10 -4.32
C SER A 218 -15.67 -21.03 -4.16
N GLU A 219 -15.06 -19.92 -4.58
CA GLU A 219 -13.61 -19.72 -4.48
C GLU A 219 -13.14 -19.62 -3.03
N LEU A 220 -13.87 -18.85 -2.20
CA LEU A 220 -13.59 -18.74 -0.77
C LEU A 220 -13.74 -20.08 -0.04
N GLN A 221 -14.74 -20.89 -0.42
CA GLN A 221 -14.94 -22.22 0.16
C GLN A 221 -13.79 -23.18 -0.20
N GLU A 222 -13.35 -23.18 -1.46
CA GLU A 222 -12.21 -23.99 -1.90
C GLU A 222 -10.94 -23.63 -1.15
N MET A 223 -10.69 -22.33 -0.95
CA MET A 223 -9.52 -21.83 -0.24
C MET A 223 -9.55 -22.13 1.25
N ARG A 224 -10.72 -22.04 1.89
CA ARG A 224 -10.89 -22.46 3.28
C ARG A 224 -10.52 -23.93 3.49
N ASN A 225 -10.87 -24.79 2.53
CA ASN A 225 -10.55 -26.21 2.58
C ASN A 225 -9.04 -26.48 2.44
N LYS A 226 -8.33 -25.62 1.70
CA LYS A 226 -6.88 -25.76 1.45
C LYS A 226 -6.00 -25.20 2.57
N VAL A 227 -6.39 -24.09 3.20
CA VAL A 227 -5.48 -23.30 4.05
C VAL A 227 -5.58 -23.60 5.57
N LEU A 228 -6.52 -24.46 6.01
CA LEU A 228 -6.88 -24.66 7.42
C LEU A 228 -7.36 -23.34 8.08
N ALA A 229 -8.63 -23.34 8.50
CA ALA A 229 -9.38 -22.25 9.13
C ALA A 229 -8.57 -21.06 9.72
N GLY A 230 -8.76 -19.85 9.17
CA GLY A 230 -8.32 -18.63 9.86
C GLY A 230 -8.16 -17.34 9.03
N GLN A 231 -8.09 -17.41 7.69
CA GLN A 231 -7.84 -16.21 6.86
C GLN A 231 -9.09 -15.53 6.29
N VAL A 232 -10.24 -16.20 6.22
CA VAL A 232 -11.50 -15.62 5.74
C VAL A 232 -12.40 -15.28 6.93
N ILE A 233 -11.98 -14.29 7.71
CA ILE A 233 -12.62 -13.91 8.98
C ILE A 233 -14.05 -13.42 8.72
N GLU A 234 -14.27 -12.71 7.60
CA GLU A 234 -15.54 -12.05 7.28
C GLU A 234 -16.69 -13.02 6.96
N PHE A 235 -16.37 -14.25 6.54
CA PHE A 235 -17.38 -15.26 6.17
C PHE A 235 -17.28 -16.54 7.01
N GLU A 236 -16.46 -16.53 8.07
CA GLU A 236 -16.21 -17.73 8.87
C GLU A 236 -17.48 -18.28 9.53
N GLU A 237 -18.34 -17.38 10.05
CA GLU A 237 -19.62 -17.74 10.67
C GLU A 237 -20.63 -18.30 9.65
N TYR A 238 -20.64 -17.75 8.43
CA TYR A 238 -21.47 -18.23 7.31
C TYR A 238 -21.03 -19.63 6.86
N PHE A 239 -19.73 -19.87 6.69
CA PHE A 239 -19.25 -21.19 6.28
C PHE A 239 -19.43 -22.27 7.36
N LYS A 240 -19.24 -21.92 8.65
CA LYS A 240 -19.52 -22.84 9.77
C LYS A 240 -20.99 -23.27 9.84
N THR A 241 -21.91 -22.35 9.59
CA THR A 241 -23.35 -22.65 9.60
C THR A 241 -23.79 -23.47 8.38
N LEU A 242 -23.20 -23.24 7.19
CA LEU A 242 -23.43 -24.08 6.01
C LEU A 242 -23.00 -25.55 6.23
N GLU A 243 -21.86 -25.78 6.89
CA GLU A 243 -21.34 -27.13 7.19
C GLU A 243 -22.21 -27.90 8.19
N SER A 244 -22.90 -27.19 9.10
CA SER A 244 -23.72 -27.80 10.13
C SER A 244 -25.00 -28.50 9.63
N LYS A 245 -25.34 -28.38 8.33
CA LYS A 245 -26.50 -29.03 7.67
C LYS A 245 -27.86 -28.84 8.37
N ASP A 246 -28.00 -27.80 9.21
CA ASP A 246 -29.27 -27.46 9.86
C ASP A 246 -30.21 -26.76 8.87
N SER A 247 -31.09 -27.53 8.23
CA SER A 247 -32.10 -27.04 7.28
C SER A 247 -33.11 -26.06 7.89
N SER A 248 -33.18 -25.94 9.23
CA SER A 248 -34.09 -25.01 9.91
C SER A 248 -33.58 -23.56 9.97
N LYS A 249 -32.35 -23.29 9.51
CA LYS A 249 -31.67 -21.99 9.64
C LYS A 249 -31.51 -21.22 8.32
N HIS A 250 -32.22 -21.59 7.25
CA HIS A 250 -32.09 -20.92 5.94
C HIS A 250 -32.28 -19.39 6.00
N ALA A 251 -33.27 -18.89 6.74
CA ALA A 251 -33.45 -17.44 6.92
C ALA A 251 -32.30 -16.77 7.72
N ALA A 252 -31.69 -17.50 8.65
CA ALA A 252 -30.52 -17.01 9.40
C ALA A 252 -29.25 -17.03 8.53
N LEU A 253 -29.10 -18.03 7.65
CA LEU A 253 -28.02 -18.14 6.68
C LEU A 253 -28.04 -16.98 5.67
N ASP A 254 -29.21 -16.66 5.12
CA ASP A 254 -29.34 -15.53 4.19
C ASP A 254 -28.98 -14.19 4.86
N ARG A 255 -29.40 -14.01 6.11
CA ARG A 255 -29.02 -12.83 6.90
C ARG A 255 -27.52 -12.77 7.15
N MET A 256 -26.88 -13.87 7.51
CA MET A 256 -25.42 -13.94 7.73
C MET A 256 -24.65 -13.65 6.43
N LYS A 257 -25.13 -14.19 5.30
CA LYS A 257 -24.57 -13.91 3.98
C LYS A 257 -24.61 -12.42 3.66
N LEU A 258 -25.75 -11.76 3.87
CA LEU A 258 -25.90 -10.32 3.65
C LEU A 258 -24.96 -9.51 4.55
N LEU A 259 -24.84 -9.85 5.83
CA LEU A 259 -23.91 -9.19 6.75
C LEU A 259 -22.45 -9.35 6.32
N GLY A 260 -22.05 -10.54 5.86
CA GLY A 260 -20.70 -10.79 5.32
C GLY A 260 -20.41 -9.95 4.07
N ILE A 261 -21.39 -9.82 3.16
CA ILE A 261 -21.27 -8.96 1.97
C ILE A 261 -21.10 -7.49 2.37
N GLU A 262 -21.90 -6.99 3.31
CA GLU A 262 -21.77 -5.62 3.80
C GLU A 262 -20.43 -5.35 4.50
N ALA A 263 -19.93 -6.32 5.27
CA ALA A 263 -18.63 -6.27 5.90
C ALA A 263 -17.51 -6.21 4.84
N MET A 264 -17.59 -7.04 3.79
CA MET A 264 -16.63 -7.04 2.68
C MET A 264 -16.64 -5.72 1.89
N LYS A 265 -17.83 -5.17 1.58
CA LYS A 265 -17.98 -3.84 0.95
C LYS A 265 -17.37 -2.76 1.83
N THR A 266 -17.54 -2.87 3.15
CA THR A 266 -16.97 -1.91 4.12
C THR A 266 -15.44 -2.03 4.20
N ALA A 267 -14.89 -3.24 4.29
CA ALA A 267 -13.45 -3.49 4.29
C ALA A 267 -12.81 -2.97 3.00
N THR A 268 -13.42 -3.22 1.84
CA THR A 268 -12.96 -2.74 0.54
C THR A 268 -12.90 -1.20 0.48
N ARG A 269 -13.93 -0.51 0.98
CA ARG A 269 -13.96 0.96 1.08
C ARG A 269 -12.89 1.49 2.05
N GLN A 270 -12.67 0.81 3.18
CA GLN A 270 -11.61 1.19 4.12
C GLN A 270 -10.22 1.02 3.51
N TYR A 271 -9.99 -0.08 2.79
CA TYR A 271 -8.74 -0.35 2.09
C TYR A 271 -8.44 0.70 1.03
N ALA A 272 -9.42 1.05 0.18
CA ALA A 272 -9.28 2.11 -0.81
C ALA A 272 -8.93 3.47 -0.16
N ARG A 273 -9.56 3.82 0.98
CA ARG A 273 -9.21 5.04 1.73
C ARG A 273 -7.78 5.01 2.25
N GLN A 274 -7.35 3.89 2.84
CA GLN A 274 -5.97 3.74 3.33
C GLN A 274 -4.96 3.89 2.20
N GLN A 275 -5.25 3.33 1.01
CA GLN A 275 -4.42 3.51 -0.18
C GLN A 275 -4.31 4.99 -0.58
N THR A 276 -5.43 5.71 -0.71
CA THR A 276 -5.41 7.15 -1.03
C THR A 276 -4.63 7.94 0.02
N THR A 277 -4.87 7.70 1.31
CA THR A 277 -4.16 8.38 2.40
C THR A 277 -2.65 8.12 2.34
N TRP A 278 -2.24 6.88 2.05
CA TRP A 278 -0.82 6.55 1.91
C TRP A 278 -0.19 7.24 0.70
N ILE A 279 -0.87 7.24 -0.45
CA ILE A 279 -0.37 7.92 -1.65
C ILE A 279 -0.22 9.41 -1.37
N ARG A 280 -1.25 10.06 -0.84
CA ARG A 280 -1.25 11.52 -0.58
C ARG A 280 -0.20 11.95 0.43
N ASN A 281 -0.02 11.19 1.51
CA ASN A 281 0.81 11.63 2.63
C ASN A 281 2.25 11.11 2.59
N LYS A 282 2.55 10.12 1.73
CA LYS A 282 3.88 9.50 1.68
C LYS A 282 4.44 9.40 0.27
N LEU A 283 3.72 8.73 -0.62
CA LEU A 283 4.26 8.41 -1.95
C LEU A 283 4.33 9.67 -2.82
N ALA A 284 3.25 10.46 -2.91
CA ALA A 284 3.21 11.66 -3.73
C ALA A 284 4.24 12.72 -3.29
N PRO A 285 4.41 13.05 -1.99
CA PRO A 285 5.47 13.95 -1.56
C PRO A 285 6.87 13.45 -1.94
N ALA A 286 7.14 12.15 -1.77
CA ALA A 286 8.42 11.55 -2.16
C ALA A 286 8.65 11.61 -3.68
N CYS A 287 7.64 11.27 -4.49
CA CYS A 287 7.74 11.35 -5.95
C CYS A 287 7.92 12.79 -6.44
N LEU A 288 7.18 13.75 -5.87
CA LEU A 288 7.25 15.15 -6.28
C LEU A 288 8.59 15.79 -5.88
N ALA A 289 9.17 15.36 -4.75
CA ALA A 289 10.52 15.72 -4.37
C ALA A 289 11.55 15.28 -5.43
N GLU A 290 11.45 14.04 -5.93
CA GLU A 290 12.32 13.52 -7.00
C GLU A 290 12.02 14.12 -8.38
N HIS A 291 10.77 14.56 -8.59
CA HIS A 291 10.35 15.24 -9.81
C HIS A 291 11.02 16.61 -9.95
N ILE A 292 11.14 17.36 -8.86
CA ILE A 292 11.86 18.64 -8.83
C ILE A 292 13.34 18.42 -9.18
N ASP A 293 13.92 17.30 -8.76
CA ASP A 293 15.31 16.95 -9.03
C ASP A 293 15.51 16.39 -10.47
N GLY A 294 14.43 16.25 -11.26
CA GLY A 294 14.46 15.81 -12.66
C GLY A 294 14.60 14.29 -12.84
N HIS A 295 14.54 13.51 -11.76
CA HIS A 295 14.73 12.06 -11.78
C HIS A 295 13.41 11.29 -11.87
N ALA A 296 12.27 11.97 -11.70
CA ALA A 296 10.94 11.37 -11.80
C ALA A 296 9.95 12.25 -12.55
N ALA A 297 8.92 11.63 -13.12
CA ALA A 297 7.70 12.31 -13.53
C ALA A 297 6.55 11.81 -12.65
N PHE A 298 5.75 12.70 -12.06
CA PHE A 298 4.60 12.30 -11.25
C PHE A 298 3.34 12.98 -11.76
N TYR A 299 2.36 12.22 -12.21
CA TYR A 299 1.16 12.75 -12.86
C TYR A 299 -0.10 12.18 -12.23
N LEU A 300 -1.09 13.04 -11.98
CA LEU A 300 -2.43 12.63 -11.54
C LEU A 300 -3.38 12.62 -12.74
N ILE A 301 -4.07 11.51 -12.93
CA ILE A 301 -5.14 11.38 -13.93
C ILE A 301 -6.46 11.14 -13.20
N ASP A 302 -7.45 11.97 -13.51
CA ASP A 302 -8.78 11.86 -12.93
C ASP A 302 -9.61 10.80 -13.67
N ALA A 303 -9.89 9.70 -12.97
CA ALA A 303 -10.76 8.60 -13.38
C ALA A 303 -12.14 8.68 -12.69
N THR A 304 -12.61 9.88 -12.34
CA THR A 304 -13.94 10.10 -11.78
C THR A 304 -15.05 9.77 -12.77
N VAL A 305 -14.90 10.12 -14.04
CA VAL A 305 -15.85 9.75 -15.10
C VAL A 305 -15.14 8.76 -16.02
N LEU A 306 -15.75 7.58 -16.24
CA LEU A 306 -15.20 6.55 -17.13
C LEU A 306 -15.75 6.67 -18.55
N ASP A 307 -16.75 7.52 -18.76
CA ASP A 307 -17.23 7.90 -20.08
C ASP A 307 -16.06 8.54 -20.83
N ASP A 308 -15.81 8.06 -22.04
CA ASP A 308 -14.66 8.42 -22.86
C ASP A 308 -13.28 8.08 -22.24
N TRP A 309 -13.16 6.90 -21.61
CA TRP A 309 -11.89 6.36 -21.10
C TRP A 309 -10.71 6.53 -22.07
N GLU A 310 -10.94 6.26 -23.36
CA GLU A 310 -9.89 6.29 -24.38
C GLU A 310 -9.30 7.70 -24.58
N THR A 311 -10.14 8.73 -24.53
CA THR A 311 -9.72 10.11 -24.81
C THR A 311 -9.27 10.86 -23.57
N ARG A 312 -9.87 10.59 -22.40
CA ARG A 312 -9.55 11.33 -21.16
C ARG A 312 -8.41 10.71 -20.38
N ILE A 313 -8.35 9.38 -20.34
CA ILE A 313 -7.44 8.66 -19.45
C ILE A 313 -6.32 8.02 -20.24
N GLN A 314 -6.67 7.21 -21.24
CA GLN A 314 -5.69 6.42 -21.98
C GLN A 314 -4.75 7.28 -22.82
N SER A 315 -5.28 8.13 -23.71
CA SER A 315 -4.46 8.97 -24.59
C SER A 315 -3.55 9.91 -23.79
N GLN A 316 -4.09 10.55 -22.74
CA GLN A 316 -3.34 11.45 -21.86
C GLN A 316 -2.20 10.71 -21.15
N ALA A 317 -2.47 9.53 -20.58
CA ALA A 317 -1.46 8.73 -19.92
C ALA A 317 -0.35 8.30 -20.89
N ILE A 318 -0.73 7.80 -22.07
CA ILE A 318 0.24 7.33 -23.08
C ILE A 318 1.12 8.50 -23.55
N GLN A 319 0.56 9.67 -23.84
CA GLN A 319 1.33 10.85 -24.24
C GLN A 319 2.35 11.29 -23.17
N LEU A 320 1.93 11.31 -21.90
CA LEU A 320 2.81 11.66 -20.78
C LEU A 320 3.93 10.65 -20.59
N VAL A 321 3.64 9.36 -20.73
CA VAL A 321 4.65 8.29 -20.63
C VAL A 321 5.59 8.35 -21.83
N GLU A 322 5.09 8.45 -23.05
CA GLU A 322 5.91 8.50 -24.26
C GLU A 322 6.85 9.70 -24.28
N SER A 323 6.37 10.88 -23.88
CA SER A 323 7.20 12.09 -23.82
C SER A 323 8.36 11.95 -22.83
N PHE A 324 8.15 11.32 -21.68
CA PHE A 324 9.23 11.03 -20.74
C PHE A 324 10.18 9.94 -21.26
N VAL A 325 9.63 8.87 -21.85
CA VAL A 325 10.43 7.74 -22.36
C VAL A 325 11.33 8.17 -23.52
N LYS A 326 10.84 9.03 -24.42
CA LYS A 326 11.56 9.49 -25.61
C LYS A 326 12.50 10.67 -25.31
N ASP A 327 11.99 11.72 -24.66
CA ASP A 327 12.68 13.01 -24.54
C ASP A 327 13.19 13.30 -23.12
N GLY A 328 12.84 12.48 -22.13
CA GLY A 328 13.08 12.77 -20.71
C GLY A 328 12.37 14.03 -20.22
N LYS A 329 11.42 14.58 -21.00
CA LYS A 329 10.72 15.81 -20.68
C LYS A 329 9.71 15.56 -19.57
N THR A 330 9.74 16.42 -18.58
CA THR A 330 8.77 16.47 -17.49
C THR A 330 7.91 17.72 -17.64
N VAL A 331 6.59 17.55 -17.64
CA VAL A 331 5.62 18.66 -17.59
C VAL A 331 5.29 18.94 -16.13
N ASP A 332 4.85 20.16 -15.81
CA ASP A 332 4.36 20.49 -14.47
C ASP A 332 3.17 19.57 -14.08
N PRO A 333 3.27 18.77 -13.00
CA PRO A 333 2.22 17.90 -12.54
C PRO A 333 0.90 18.61 -12.25
N GLN A 334 0.96 19.87 -11.80
CA GLN A 334 -0.22 20.63 -11.43
C GLN A 334 -0.99 21.18 -12.64
N SER A 335 -0.36 21.26 -13.82
CA SER A 335 -1.00 21.79 -15.03
C SER A 335 -1.84 20.75 -15.79
N ILE A 336 -1.88 19.50 -15.31
CA ILE A 336 -2.51 18.36 -16.02
C ILE A 336 -4.04 18.35 -15.86
N SER A 337 -4.53 18.71 -14.69
CA SER A 337 -5.96 18.79 -14.39
C SER A 337 -6.24 19.66 -13.16
N ASP A 338 -7.46 20.17 -13.02
CA ASP A 338 -7.91 20.87 -11.81
C ASP A 338 -7.81 19.97 -10.57
N ALA A 339 -8.11 18.67 -10.73
CA ALA A 339 -7.93 17.67 -9.68
C ALA A 339 -6.46 17.54 -9.26
N ALA A 340 -5.52 17.64 -10.21
CA ALA A 340 -4.09 17.62 -9.90
C ALA A 340 -3.68 18.85 -9.09
N LYS A 341 -4.21 20.02 -9.46
CA LYS A 341 -3.97 21.28 -8.73
C LYS A 341 -4.50 21.25 -7.30
N GLU A 342 -5.65 20.61 -7.05
CA GLU A 342 -6.25 20.51 -5.71
C GLU A 342 -5.63 19.40 -4.84
N LEU A 343 -5.34 18.24 -5.44
CA LEU A 343 -4.98 17.03 -4.68
C LEU A 343 -3.47 16.86 -4.48
N LEU A 344 -2.65 17.39 -5.39
CA LEU A 344 -1.20 17.32 -5.25
C LEU A 344 -0.74 18.33 -4.20
N PRO A 345 0.17 17.94 -3.28
CA PRO A 345 0.76 18.90 -2.36
C PRO A 345 1.50 19.99 -3.14
N ASN A 346 1.52 21.19 -2.56
CA ASN A 346 2.21 22.32 -3.17
C ASN A 346 3.71 22.03 -3.25
N LEU A 347 4.27 22.06 -4.47
CA LEU A 347 5.67 21.79 -4.75
C LEU A 347 6.61 22.70 -3.92
N ALA A 348 6.19 23.95 -3.65
CA ALA A 348 6.95 24.89 -2.83
C ALA A 348 7.01 24.50 -1.34
N ASP A 349 5.96 23.85 -0.82
CA ASP A 349 5.91 23.41 0.58
C ASP A 349 6.71 22.12 0.77
N ILE A 350 6.67 21.20 -0.19
CA ILE A 350 7.52 19.99 -0.21
C ILE A 350 9.01 20.38 -0.18
N LYS A 351 9.40 21.40 -0.96
CA LYS A 351 10.78 21.90 -0.98
C LYS A 351 11.22 22.45 0.38
N LYS A 352 10.33 23.09 1.13
CA LYS A 352 10.58 23.58 2.51
C LYS A 352 10.56 22.48 3.56
N GLU A 353 9.81 21.40 3.34
CA GLU A 353 9.75 20.24 4.24
C GLU A 353 11.02 19.39 4.21
N LYS A 354 11.70 19.29 3.04
CA LYS A 354 13.06 18.71 2.95
C LYS A 354 14.03 19.35 3.95
N ASP A 355 13.81 20.62 4.31
CA ASP A 355 14.66 21.38 5.24
C ASP A 355 14.23 21.29 6.72
N ARG A 356 13.06 20.73 7.04
CA ARG A 356 12.50 20.71 8.41
C ARG A 356 12.42 19.31 9.00
N HIS A 357 13.55 18.77 9.41
CA HIS A 357 13.57 17.72 10.42
C HIS A 357 13.26 18.32 11.81
N ARG A 358 11.98 18.34 12.22
CA ARG A 358 11.65 18.53 13.64
C ARG A 358 10.33 17.88 14.03
N TRP A 359 10.37 16.58 14.33
CA TRP A 359 9.26 15.86 14.96
C TRP A 359 9.41 15.96 16.48
N GLY A 360 8.86 17.00 17.10
CA GLY A 360 8.83 17.11 18.56
C GLY A 360 7.70 16.25 19.15
N LYS A 361 8.03 15.31 20.05
CA LYS A 361 7.02 14.70 20.94
C LYS A 361 6.63 15.71 22.01
N ARG A 362 5.33 15.81 22.29
CA ARG A 362 4.79 16.54 23.43
C ARG A 362 3.95 15.59 24.27
N ARG A 363 4.20 15.58 25.58
CA ARG A 363 3.47 14.77 26.55
C ARG A 363 2.48 15.65 27.30
N CYS A 364 1.25 15.17 27.42
CA CYS A 364 0.21 15.82 28.20
C CYS A 364 0.07 15.10 29.54
N ASP A 365 0.51 15.77 30.60
CA ASP A 365 0.51 15.21 31.96
C ASP A 365 -0.90 15.10 32.55
N VAL A 366 -1.86 15.83 31.99
CA VAL A 366 -3.27 15.86 32.43
C VAL A 366 -4.09 14.72 31.83
N CYS A 367 -3.76 14.29 30.60
CA CYS A 367 -4.54 13.29 29.89
C CYS A 367 -3.85 11.93 29.97
N ILE A 368 -4.45 10.97 30.68
CA ILE A 368 -4.00 9.57 30.65
C ILE A 368 -4.66 8.81 29.49
N ASP A 369 -3.87 8.08 28.71
CA ASP A 369 -4.35 7.17 27.67
C ASP A 369 -4.96 5.91 28.31
N ILE A 370 -6.19 5.58 27.91
CA ILE A 370 -7.00 4.50 28.50
C ILE A 370 -6.34 3.13 28.30
N THR A 371 -5.59 2.95 27.20
CA THR A 371 -5.03 1.63 26.85
C THR A 371 -3.67 1.39 27.48
N THR A 372 -2.85 2.42 27.65
CA THR A 372 -1.48 2.28 28.22
C THR A 372 -1.40 2.70 29.68
N LYS A 373 -2.44 3.35 30.23
CA LYS A 373 -2.45 3.99 31.56
C LYS A 373 -1.30 5.00 31.78
N LEU A 374 -0.64 5.43 30.70
CA LEU A 374 0.43 6.42 30.71
C LEU A 374 -0.09 7.80 30.25
N PRO A 375 0.57 8.91 30.62
CA PRO A 375 0.25 10.23 30.10
C PRO A 375 0.32 10.26 28.57
N LYS A 376 -0.66 10.95 27.97
CA LYS A 376 -0.91 10.93 26.53
C LYS A 376 0.20 11.66 25.80
N VAL A 377 0.79 10.99 24.83
CA VAL A 377 1.85 11.54 23.96
C VAL A 377 1.24 11.89 22.60
N VAL A 378 1.57 13.07 22.09
CA VAL A 378 1.14 13.56 20.78
C VAL A 378 2.38 14.01 20.00
N HIS A 379 2.38 13.80 18.69
CA HIS A 379 3.53 14.09 17.85
C HIS A 379 3.28 15.34 17.00
N GLY A 380 4.18 16.31 17.08
CA GLY A 380 4.12 17.53 16.28
C GLY A 380 3.22 18.63 16.89
N GLU A 381 3.52 19.87 16.50
CA GLU A 381 2.87 21.06 17.05
C GLU A 381 1.39 21.13 16.70
N HIS A 382 1.03 20.78 15.46
CA HIS A 382 -0.34 20.89 14.99
C HIS A 382 -1.28 19.92 15.73
N GLU A 383 -0.88 18.65 15.86
CA GLU A 383 -1.66 17.65 16.60
C GLU A 383 -1.73 17.98 18.09
N TRP A 384 -0.67 18.58 18.65
CA TRP A 384 -0.66 19.07 20.02
C TRP A 384 -1.70 20.17 20.26
N GLN A 385 -1.80 21.14 19.34
CA GLN A 385 -2.82 22.19 19.40
C GLN A 385 -4.24 21.62 19.29
N ILE A 386 -4.45 20.61 18.42
CA ILE A 386 -5.73 19.90 18.35
C ILE A 386 -6.02 19.17 19.68
N HIS A 387 -5.00 18.56 20.29
CA HIS A 387 -5.15 17.85 21.54
C HIS A 387 -5.54 18.77 22.70
N ILE A 388 -4.84 19.90 22.90
CA ILE A 388 -5.15 20.87 23.96
C ILE A 388 -6.57 21.42 23.77
N ASN A 389 -6.98 21.66 22.53
CA ASN A 389 -8.32 22.16 22.22
C ASN A 389 -9.42 21.09 22.24
N SER A 390 -9.06 19.81 22.40
CA SER A 390 -10.04 18.72 22.41
C SER A 390 -10.90 18.76 23.67
N ARG A 391 -12.20 18.41 23.51
CA ARG A 391 -13.15 18.28 24.63
C ARG A 391 -12.66 17.32 25.72
N LYS A 392 -11.82 16.32 25.37
CA LYS A 392 -11.25 15.37 26.32
C LYS A 392 -10.18 16.00 27.21
N HIS A 393 -9.39 16.93 26.68
CA HIS A 393 -8.38 17.65 27.45
C HIS A 393 -9.03 18.73 28.33
N ARG A 394 -9.92 19.56 27.77
CA ARG A 394 -10.66 20.60 28.50
C ARG A 394 -11.60 20.10 29.61
N LYS A 395 -11.89 18.80 29.66
CA LYS A 395 -12.67 18.18 30.73
C LYS A 395 -11.81 17.66 31.89
N ARG A 396 -10.49 17.57 31.68
CA ARG A 396 -9.52 17.01 32.64
C ARG A 396 -8.58 18.07 33.20
N VAL A 397 -8.33 19.13 32.44
CA VAL A 397 -7.93 20.45 32.94
C VAL A 397 -9.15 21.07 33.62
#